data_AF-A0A962I3U8-F1
#
_entry.id   AF-A0A962I3U8-F1
#
_cell.length_a   1.000
_cell.length_b   1.000
_cell.length_c   1.000
_cell.angle_alpha   90.00
_cell.angle_beta   90.00
_cell.angle_gamma   90.00
#
_symmetry.space_group_name_H-M   'P 1'
#
loop_
_entity.id
_entity.type
_entity.pdbx_description
1 polymer ?
#
loop_
_entity_poly.entity_id
_entity_poly.type
_entity_poly.pdbx_seq_one_letter_code
_entity_poly.pdbx_strand_id
1 'polypeptide(L)'
;CAPGADADCVAGSDADAGSAQAPWRTLQAGRSRFRTMAAGDEILLCRGGQLQESSGGGWFNSACQPAQRCRIGAYTPPWASGDEGPPVIEALGDVSALEFVDGGNANRDGGYRVEDLRLLGHGGNGFGLFFYNDVDDVEAARLEISGFNVGVHLAGSNPCDPNDPGCDGRNERIVVRDSLIRDNHGQGVLGGGNDFHLLRNQVLRNGTRNNLDHNVYLSGTTRGVRAIGNTLIGAARDGSGLCQAVSLVVHGVFDDLRIENNHISEGPGLAGPGCWGIAVAPGHNTAERFDDVVIAGNQIEYVGNVAIGVGACRRCTIENNTIVGGQDYAVSAIEAPVCCGGPEDPAIDQLLIRNNSIWLGRRNGVGVALGDAGGEHRISHNAIELADPIGSACFAITAPAGLLQMDRQRCAATQGSVPWVAGQGDLLAWQGATGFDPASTEQLPGFSAAAAGDFHALDASAAMVDGGDPASASPIDRLGQDRPLPPDIGAEEWRGEALLADGFEGS
;
A
#
# COMPACT_ATOMS: atom_id res chain seq x y z
N CYS A 1 33.94 -9.07 -6.27
CA CYS A 1 34.41 -7.93 -5.47
C CYS A 1 34.65 -6.74 -6.39
N ALA A 2 33.57 -6.11 -6.84
CA ALA A 2 33.63 -4.81 -7.52
C ALA A 2 33.87 -3.68 -6.48
N PRO A 3 34.14 -2.44 -6.91
CA PRO A 3 34.25 -1.31 -5.98
C PRO A 3 33.03 -1.20 -5.08
N GLY A 4 33.23 -1.02 -3.77
CA GLY A 4 32.16 -0.99 -2.76
C GLY A 4 31.89 -2.33 -2.07
N ALA A 5 32.51 -3.42 -2.55
CA ALA A 5 32.57 -4.66 -1.79
C ALA A 5 33.29 -4.48 -0.45
N ASP A 6 33.03 -5.41 0.46
CA ASP A 6 33.72 -5.51 1.74
C ASP A 6 35.24 -5.59 1.57
N ALA A 7 35.99 -5.05 2.54
CA ALA A 7 37.45 -5.01 2.51
C ALA A 7 38.07 -6.42 2.47
N ASP A 8 37.42 -7.40 3.09
CA ASP A 8 37.88 -8.79 3.15
C ASP A 8 37.40 -9.62 1.95
N CYS A 9 36.67 -9.01 1.01
CA CYS A 9 36.10 -9.70 -0.13
C CYS A 9 37.16 -10.37 -1.01
N VAL A 10 37.09 -11.70 -1.11
CA VAL A 10 37.91 -12.49 -2.03
C VAL A 10 37.12 -12.79 -3.30
N ALA A 11 37.66 -12.37 -4.44
CA ALA A 11 37.03 -12.61 -5.74
C ALA A 11 37.15 -14.08 -6.17
N GLY A 12 36.04 -14.65 -6.68
CA GLY A 12 36.04 -15.95 -7.33
C GLY A 12 36.52 -15.91 -8.79
N SER A 13 36.31 -17.02 -9.50
CA SER A 13 36.59 -17.17 -10.93
C SER A 13 35.43 -17.87 -11.64
N ASP A 14 35.02 -17.39 -12.82
CA ASP A 14 33.98 -18.06 -13.62
C ASP A 14 34.44 -19.42 -14.20
N ALA A 15 35.73 -19.74 -14.06
CA ALA A 15 36.27 -21.08 -14.36
C ALA A 15 36.13 -22.07 -13.19
N ASP A 16 35.71 -21.61 -12.01
CA ASP A 16 35.56 -22.45 -10.82
C ASP A 16 34.27 -23.29 -10.87
N ALA A 17 34.15 -24.23 -9.92
CA ALA A 17 33.02 -25.15 -9.83
C ALA A 17 31.71 -24.50 -9.36
N GLY A 18 31.76 -23.29 -8.79
CA GLY A 18 30.58 -22.60 -8.26
C GLY A 18 30.19 -23.02 -6.84
N SER A 19 31.15 -23.55 -6.06
CA SER A 19 30.94 -23.86 -4.64
C SER A 19 31.32 -22.68 -3.74
N ALA A 20 30.95 -22.72 -2.45
CA ALA A 20 31.33 -21.67 -1.51
C ALA A 20 32.86 -21.49 -1.35
N GLN A 21 33.66 -22.54 -1.61
CA GLN A 21 35.12 -22.49 -1.54
C GLN A 21 35.78 -22.13 -2.88
N ALA A 22 35.07 -22.30 -3.99
CA ALA A 22 35.51 -21.96 -5.34
C ALA A 22 34.33 -21.31 -6.09
N PRO A 23 33.94 -20.08 -5.70
CA PRO A 23 32.74 -19.44 -6.22
C PRO A 23 32.98 -18.84 -7.60
N TRP A 24 31.91 -18.69 -8.38
CA TRP A 24 31.97 -17.89 -9.59
C TRP A 24 32.19 -16.42 -9.28
N ARG A 25 32.69 -15.68 -10.28
CA ARG A 25 32.99 -14.26 -10.14
C ARG A 25 31.82 -13.37 -10.53
N THR A 26 31.04 -13.78 -11.53
CA THR A 26 30.06 -12.92 -12.20
C THR A 26 28.63 -13.41 -12.02
N LEU A 27 27.69 -12.46 -12.07
CA LEU A 27 26.26 -12.77 -12.08
C LEU A 27 25.87 -13.55 -13.34
N GLN A 28 26.52 -13.29 -14.48
CA GLN A 28 26.30 -13.99 -15.74
C GLN A 28 26.56 -15.50 -15.64
N ALA A 29 27.61 -15.91 -14.93
CA ALA A 29 27.88 -17.33 -14.68
C ALA A 29 26.76 -17.97 -13.85
N GLY A 30 26.32 -17.29 -12.77
CA GLY A 30 25.19 -17.71 -11.95
C GLY A 30 23.88 -17.83 -12.74
N ARG A 31 23.52 -16.81 -13.52
CA ARG A 31 22.34 -16.82 -14.41
C ARG A 31 22.41 -17.91 -15.47
N SER A 32 23.58 -18.16 -16.04
CA SER A 32 23.75 -19.25 -17.02
C SER A 32 23.53 -20.61 -16.37
N ARG A 33 23.99 -20.81 -15.14
CA ARG A 33 23.71 -22.03 -14.38
C ARG A 33 22.22 -22.15 -14.05
N PHE A 34 21.60 -21.04 -13.62
CA PHE A 34 20.20 -20.98 -13.19
C PHE A 34 19.26 -21.64 -14.19
N ARG A 35 19.45 -21.41 -15.49
CA ARG A 35 18.64 -21.98 -16.58
C ARG A 35 18.63 -23.52 -16.66
N THR A 36 19.56 -24.18 -15.97
CA THR A 36 19.78 -25.64 -16.05
C THR A 36 19.75 -26.32 -14.68
N MET A 37 19.39 -25.57 -13.64
CA MET A 37 19.26 -26.08 -12.28
C MET A 37 18.06 -27.02 -12.16
N ALA A 38 18.15 -27.99 -11.26
CA ALA A 38 17.00 -28.78 -10.85
C ALA A 38 16.13 -27.97 -9.89
N ALA A 39 14.88 -28.41 -9.70
CA ALA A 39 13.99 -27.86 -8.69
C ALA A 39 14.66 -27.93 -7.29
N GLY A 40 14.60 -26.84 -6.53
CA GLY A 40 15.18 -26.75 -5.19
C GLY A 40 16.68 -26.42 -5.15
N ASP A 41 17.38 -26.32 -6.28
CA ASP A 41 18.76 -25.84 -6.30
C ASP A 41 18.83 -24.33 -5.95
N GLU A 42 20.03 -23.86 -5.59
CA GLU A 42 20.26 -22.47 -5.16
C GLU A 42 21.41 -21.78 -5.94
N ILE A 43 21.25 -20.49 -6.22
CA ILE A 43 22.32 -19.54 -6.59
C ILE A 43 22.51 -18.60 -5.41
N LEU A 44 23.67 -18.68 -4.74
CA LEU A 44 23.95 -17.87 -3.55
C LEU A 44 25.10 -16.90 -3.83
N LEU A 45 24.91 -15.64 -3.46
CA LEU A 45 25.88 -14.56 -3.57
C LEU A 45 26.60 -14.42 -2.21
N CYS A 46 27.90 -14.14 -2.23
CA CYS A 46 28.66 -14.00 -0.99
C CYS A 46 28.29 -12.69 -0.27
N ARG A 47 27.97 -12.77 1.02
CA ARG A 47 27.88 -11.59 1.89
C ARG A 47 29.18 -10.78 1.79
N GLY A 48 29.05 -9.46 1.80
CA GLY A 48 30.15 -8.52 1.55
C GLY A 48 30.57 -8.41 0.08
N GLY A 49 30.03 -9.26 -0.81
CA GLY A 49 30.29 -9.21 -2.23
C GLY A 49 29.53 -8.08 -2.92
N GLN A 50 30.21 -7.36 -3.82
CA GLN A 50 29.57 -6.51 -4.83
C GLN A 50 29.82 -7.07 -6.23
N LEU A 51 28.73 -7.24 -6.99
CA LEU A 51 28.70 -7.73 -8.36
C LEU A 51 28.07 -6.67 -9.26
N GLN A 52 28.69 -6.42 -10.41
CA GLN A 52 28.15 -5.52 -11.42
C GLN A 52 27.38 -6.32 -12.48
N GLU A 53 26.17 -5.89 -12.77
CA GLU A 53 25.35 -6.37 -13.88
C GLU A 53 25.32 -5.28 -14.96
N SER A 54 25.84 -5.59 -16.14
CA SER A 54 25.91 -4.67 -17.28
C SER A 54 25.40 -5.28 -18.59
N SER A 55 25.00 -6.55 -18.54
CA SER A 55 24.55 -7.32 -19.70
C SER A 55 23.03 -7.50 -19.74
N GLY A 56 22.37 -7.39 -18.59
CA GLY A 56 20.95 -7.72 -18.43
C GLY A 56 20.67 -9.20 -18.73
N GLY A 57 19.38 -9.55 -18.81
CA GLY A 57 18.92 -10.84 -19.28
C GLY A 57 18.19 -11.68 -18.25
N GLY A 58 17.26 -12.50 -18.75
CA GLY A 58 16.28 -13.24 -17.97
C GLY A 58 16.82 -14.37 -17.10
N TRP A 59 16.27 -14.42 -15.90
CA TRP A 59 16.24 -15.51 -14.94
C TRP A 59 15.00 -16.34 -15.21
N PHE A 60 15.18 -17.39 -16.00
CA PHE A 60 14.13 -18.32 -16.40
C PHE A 60 14.63 -19.75 -16.19
N ASN A 61 13.82 -20.59 -15.57
CA ASN A 61 14.06 -22.01 -15.42
C ASN A 61 12.75 -22.77 -15.21
N SER A 62 12.30 -23.45 -16.27
CA SER A 62 11.09 -24.28 -16.27
C SER A 62 11.13 -25.51 -15.34
N ALA A 63 12.30 -25.88 -14.79
CA ALA A 63 12.41 -26.94 -13.80
C ALA A 63 12.03 -26.48 -12.38
N CYS A 64 12.05 -25.18 -12.09
CA CYS A 64 11.69 -24.65 -10.77
C CYS A 64 10.18 -24.80 -10.55
N GLN A 65 9.78 -25.14 -9.32
CA GLN A 65 8.39 -25.45 -8.99
C GLN A 65 8.00 -24.85 -7.64
N PRO A 66 6.71 -24.50 -7.40
CA PRO A 66 6.28 -23.90 -6.14
C PRO A 66 6.58 -24.77 -4.91
N ALA A 67 6.51 -26.09 -5.04
CA ALA A 67 6.80 -27.04 -3.96
C ALA A 67 8.31 -27.23 -3.70
N GLN A 68 9.16 -26.87 -4.66
CA GLN A 68 10.63 -27.00 -4.61
C GLN A 68 11.25 -25.80 -5.32
N ARG A 69 11.13 -24.63 -4.67
CA ARG A 69 11.53 -23.37 -5.29
C ARG A 69 13.02 -23.30 -5.52
N CYS A 70 13.43 -22.79 -6.68
CA CYS A 70 14.81 -22.40 -6.89
C CYS A 70 15.10 -21.10 -6.16
N ARG A 71 16.26 -21.01 -5.53
CA ARG A 71 16.59 -19.86 -4.68
C ARG A 71 17.69 -19.00 -5.29
N ILE A 72 17.52 -17.68 -5.20
CA ILE A 72 18.56 -16.69 -5.42
C ILE A 72 18.72 -15.96 -4.09
N GLY A 73 19.88 -16.08 -3.44
CA GLY A 73 20.04 -15.51 -2.11
C GLY A 73 21.49 -15.27 -1.70
N ALA A 74 21.75 -15.29 -0.40
CA ALA A 74 23.06 -15.01 0.16
C ALA A 74 23.65 -16.21 0.93
N TYR A 75 24.98 -16.31 0.96
CA TYR A 75 25.73 -17.19 1.86
C TYR A 75 26.87 -16.45 2.56
N THR A 76 27.29 -16.96 3.72
CA THR A 76 28.48 -16.46 4.41
C THR A 76 29.73 -17.15 3.84
N PRO A 77 30.64 -16.40 3.18
CA PRO A 77 31.83 -17.01 2.58
C PRO A 77 32.86 -17.44 3.64
N PRO A 78 33.77 -18.40 3.33
CA PRO A 78 34.78 -18.85 4.29
C PRO A 78 35.78 -17.78 4.73
N TRP A 79 35.94 -16.71 3.95
CA TRP A 79 36.79 -15.57 4.27
C TRP A 79 36.11 -14.54 5.15
N ALA A 80 34.80 -14.66 5.38
CA ALA A 80 34.02 -13.70 6.16
C ALA A 80 34.58 -13.52 7.58
N SER A 81 34.74 -12.27 7.99
CA SER A 81 35.17 -11.86 9.31
C SER A 81 33.98 -11.69 10.28
N GLY A 82 32.76 -11.59 9.76
CA GLY A 82 31.50 -11.51 10.52
C GLY A 82 30.84 -10.14 10.50
N ASP A 83 31.40 -9.15 9.81
CA ASP A 83 30.84 -7.81 9.62
C ASP A 83 30.23 -7.59 8.21
N GLU A 84 30.21 -8.64 7.38
CA GLU A 84 29.77 -8.53 5.99
C GLU A 84 28.28 -8.22 5.84
N GLY A 85 27.99 -7.15 5.11
CA GLY A 85 26.62 -6.80 4.70
C GLY A 85 26.01 -7.79 3.68
N PRO A 86 24.71 -7.59 3.33
CA PRO A 86 24.09 -8.32 2.23
C PRO A 86 24.87 -8.15 0.91
N PRO A 87 24.93 -9.18 0.06
CA PRO A 87 25.50 -9.04 -1.28
C PRO A 87 24.79 -7.95 -2.09
N VAL A 88 25.57 -7.18 -2.84
CA VAL A 88 25.09 -6.10 -3.70
C VAL A 88 25.11 -6.53 -5.16
N ILE A 89 23.96 -6.47 -5.82
CA ILE A 89 23.85 -6.47 -7.29
C ILE A 89 23.72 -5.02 -7.73
N GLU A 90 24.78 -4.50 -8.34
CA GLU A 90 24.83 -3.16 -8.90
C GLU A 90 24.52 -3.21 -10.40
N ALA A 91 23.35 -2.72 -10.79
CA ALA A 91 22.94 -2.60 -12.18
C ALA A 91 23.55 -1.34 -12.81
N LEU A 92 24.23 -1.51 -13.94
CA LEU A 92 24.91 -0.44 -14.66
C LEU A 92 24.14 -0.02 -15.92
N GLY A 93 23.85 1.27 -16.05
CA GLY A 93 23.11 1.80 -17.19
C GLY A 93 21.61 1.49 -17.14
N ASP A 94 21.03 1.07 -18.27
CA ASP A 94 19.59 0.82 -18.42
C ASP A 94 19.18 -0.64 -18.13
N VAL A 95 20.05 -1.43 -17.50
CA VAL A 95 19.76 -2.84 -17.19
C VAL A 95 19.03 -2.99 -15.87
N SER A 96 18.16 -3.98 -15.77
CA SER A 96 17.55 -4.36 -14.50
C SER A 96 18.50 -5.24 -13.69
N ALA A 97 18.34 -5.28 -12.36
CA ALA A 97 19.14 -6.16 -11.52
C ALA A 97 18.73 -7.64 -11.66
N LEU A 98 17.43 -7.93 -11.52
CA LEU A 98 16.87 -9.28 -11.72
C LEU A 98 15.61 -9.21 -12.57
N GLU A 99 15.66 -9.84 -13.74
CA GLU A 99 14.54 -9.96 -14.69
C GLU A 99 14.06 -11.40 -14.71
N PHE A 100 12.86 -11.67 -14.22
CA PHE A 100 12.18 -12.95 -14.36
C PHE A 100 11.32 -12.85 -15.61
N VAL A 101 11.82 -13.49 -16.68
CA VAL A 101 11.26 -13.39 -18.02
C VAL A 101 11.74 -14.58 -18.85
N ASP A 102 10.80 -15.25 -19.50
CA ASP A 102 11.06 -16.14 -20.62
C ASP A 102 11.00 -15.36 -21.95
N GLY A 103 11.81 -15.77 -22.93
CA GLY A 103 11.88 -15.07 -24.21
C GLY A 103 10.83 -15.57 -25.20
N GLY A 104 10.18 -14.65 -25.93
CA GLY A 104 9.24 -15.02 -27.00
C GLY A 104 7.79 -15.06 -26.54
N ASN A 105 7.03 -16.06 -26.97
CA ASN A 105 5.68 -16.30 -26.44
C ASN A 105 5.77 -16.68 -24.97
N ALA A 106 4.72 -16.41 -24.20
CA ALA A 106 4.70 -16.73 -22.78
C ALA A 106 4.64 -18.25 -22.55
N ASN A 107 5.58 -18.75 -21.78
CA ASN A 107 5.56 -20.04 -21.14
C ASN A 107 5.42 -19.82 -19.64
N ARG A 108 4.74 -20.75 -18.97
CA ARG A 108 4.62 -20.72 -17.53
C ARG A 108 6.00 -20.76 -16.89
N ASP A 109 6.31 -19.69 -16.17
CA ASP A 109 7.55 -19.51 -15.46
C ASP A 109 7.27 -19.38 -13.95
N GLY A 110 8.28 -19.61 -13.10
CA GLY A 110 8.10 -19.36 -11.68
C GLY A 110 8.70 -20.35 -10.70
N GLY A 111 8.15 -20.35 -9.49
CA GLY A 111 8.66 -21.18 -8.39
C GLY A 111 9.99 -20.66 -7.87
N TYR A 112 10.08 -19.35 -7.66
CA TYR A 112 11.31 -18.67 -7.27
C TYR A 112 11.26 -18.14 -5.86
N ARG A 113 12.43 -18.12 -5.21
CA ARG A 113 12.64 -17.40 -3.96
C ARG A 113 13.85 -16.49 -4.09
N VAL A 114 13.67 -15.20 -3.88
CA VAL A 114 14.73 -14.17 -3.97
C VAL A 114 14.85 -13.49 -2.61
N GLU A 115 16.01 -13.54 -1.97
CA GLU A 115 16.11 -13.00 -0.62
C GLU A 115 17.50 -12.57 -0.15
N ASP A 116 17.53 -11.70 0.85
CA ASP A 116 18.74 -11.24 1.54
C ASP A 116 19.76 -10.56 0.61
N LEU A 117 19.27 -9.80 -0.37
CA LEU A 117 20.08 -9.08 -1.36
C LEU A 117 19.87 -7.57 -1.28
N ARG A 118 20.88 -6.81 -1.68
CA ARG A 118 20.76 -5.40 -2.02
C ARG A 118 20.86 -5.23 -3.54
N LEU A 119 19.84 -4.62 -4.14
CA LEU A 119 19.76 -4.26 -5.55
C LEU A 119 19.97 -2.75 -5.67
N LEU A 120 20.99 -2.35 -6.42
CA LEU A 120 21.40 -0.96 -6.57
C LEU A 120 21.40 -0.56 -8.04
N GLY A 121 20.55 0.39 -8.41
CA GLY A 121 20.57 1.10 -9.69
C GLY A 121 21.20 2.48 -9.56
N HIS A 122 21.47 3.11 -10.69
CA HIS A 122 22.04 4.47 -10.80
C HIS A 122 21.22 5.36 -11.73
N GLY A 123 19.90 5.18 -11.73
CA GLY A 123 18.97 5.77 -12.67
C GLY A 123 18.78 4.95 -13.94
N GLY A 124 18.46 5.62 -15.04
CA GLY A 124 18.16 4.97 -16.32
C GLY A 124 16.77 4.35 -16.35
N ASN A 125 16.58 3.37 -17.24
CA ASN A 125 15.31 2.69 -17.48
C ASN A 125 15.20 1.31 -16.79
N GLY A 126 16.25 0.86 -16.11
CA GLY A 126 16.29 -0.47 -15.48
C GLY A 126 15.35 -0.62 -14.27
N PHE A 127 15.09 -1.86 -13.91
CA PHE A 127 14.23 -2.24 -12.77
C PHE A 127 15.01 -2.98 -11.68
N GLY A 128 14.56 -2.90 -10.43
CA GLY A 128 15.14 -3.73 -9.36
C GLY A 128 14.75 -5.19 -9.57
N LEU A 129 13.46 -5.47 -9.49
CA LEU A 129 12.83 -6.72 -9.89
C LEU A 129 11.88 -6.46 -11.06
N PHE A 130 11.97 -7.27 -12.10
CA PHE A 130 11.06 -7.24 -13.24
C PHE A 130 10.43 -8.60 -13.45
N PHE A 131 9.10 -8.65 -13.50
CA PHE A 131 8.31 -9.85 -13.76
C PHE A 131 7.51 -9.61 -15.05
N TYR A 132 7.69 -10.49 -16.03
CA TYR A 132 7.05 -10.36 -17.32
C TYR A 132 6.85 -11.74 -17.93
N ASN A 133 5.72 -11.92 -18.63
CA ASN A 133 5.45 -13.10 -19.46
C ASN A 133 5.12 -14.38 -18.66
N ASP A 134 4.03 -14.36 -17.88
CA ASP A 134 3.47 -15.55 -17.20
C ASP A 134 4.36 -16.10 -16.05
N VAL A 135 4.86 -15.18 -15.20
CA VAL A 135 5.70 -15.52 -14.05
C VAL A 135 4.87 -15.72 -12.79
N ASP A 136 4.98 -16.92 -12.22
CA ASP A 136 4.16 -17.38 -11.12
C ASP A 136 4.96 -17.75 -9.84
N ASP A 137 4.26 -17.79 -8.70
CA ASP A 137 4.73 -18.45 -7.48
C ASP A 137 6.09 -17.96 -6.97
N VAL A 138 6.30 -16.65 -7.04
CA VAL A 138 7.54 -16.00 -6.60
C VAL A 138 7.41 -15.44 -5.19
N GLU A 139 8.45 -15.65 -4.38
CA GLU A 139 8.63 -14.95 -3.11
C GLU A 139 9.90 -14.10 -3.13
N ALA A 140 9.75 -12.78 -3.03
CA ALA A 140 10.83 -11.82 -2.84
C ALA A 140 10.80 -11.30 -1.40
N ALA A 141 11.85 -11.54 -0.62
CA ALA A 141 11.85 -11.22 0.81
C ALA A 141 13.17 -10.61 1.29
N ARG A 142 13.11 -9.64 2.23
CA ARG A 142 14.31 -9.04 2.85
C ARG A 142 15.28 -8.48 1.82
N LEU A 143 14.74 -7.72 0.87
CA LEU A 143 15.51 -7.03 -0.16
C LEU A 143 15.69 -5.56 0.20
N GLU A 144 16.81 -4.97 -0.19
CA GLU A 144 16.97 -3.52 -0.30
C GLU A 144 17.04 -3.15 -1.79
N ILE A 145 16.06 -2.40 -2.29
CA ILE A 145 15.95 -2.05 -3.70
C ILE A 145 15.98 -0.52 -3.85
N SER A 146 16.97 0.01 -4.56
CA SER A 146 17.11 1.46 -4.70
C SER A 146 17.76 1.92 -6.00
N GLY A 147 17.44 3.14 -6.42
CA GLY A 147 18.11 3.82 -7.54
C GLY A 147 17.69 3.35 -8.93
N PHE A 148 16.60 2.60 -9.06
CA PHE A 148 16.07 2.16 -10.36
C PHE A 148 15.03 3.14 -10.92
N ASN A 149 14.59 2.96 -12.16
CA ASN A 149 13.37 3.62 -12.64
C ASN A 149 12.16 3.10 -11.87
N VAL A 150 12.05 1.78 -11.75
CA VAL A 150 11.04 1.13 -10.90
C VAL A 150 11.72 0.10 -9.99
N GLY A 151 11.38 0.14 -8.70
CA GLY A 151 11.90 -0.84 -7.74
C GLY A 151 11.41 -2.26 -8.06
N VAL A 152 10.10 -2.45 -8.09
CA VAL A 152 9.46 -3.73 -8.44
C VAL A 152 8.41 -3.51 -9.52
N HIS A 153 8.52 -4.23 -10.64
CA HIS A 153 7.63 -4.06 -11.79
C HIS A 153 7.03 -5.40 -12.23
N LEU A 154 5.71 -5.53 -12.12
CA LEU A 154 4.92 -6.63 -12.67
C LEU A 154 4.27 -6.16 -13.97
N ALA A 155 4.89 -6.48 -15.10
CA ALA A 155 4.44 -6.07 -16.42
C ALA A 155 3.42 -7.04 -17.02
N GLY A 156 3.00 -6.78 -18.26
CA GLY A 156 2.09 -7.65 -19.00
C GLY A 156 2.75 -8.95 -19.47
N SER A 157 2.18 -9.52 -20.53
CA SER A 157 2.65 -10.76 -21.15
C SER A 157 2.51 -10.69 -22.65
N ASN A 158 3.35 -11.43 -23.37
CA ASN A 158 3.08 -11.83 -24.75
C ASN A 158 1.94 -12.86 -24.80
N PRO A 159 1.42 -13.18 -26.00
CA PRO A 159 0.52 -14.33 -26.15
C PRO A 159 1.18 -15.62 -25.65
N CYS A 160 0.40 -16.47 -24.99
CA CYS A 160 0.85 -17.78 -24.57
C CYS A 160 1.36 -18.63 -25.73
N ASP A 161 2.40 -19.41 -25.46
CA ASP A 161 2.87 -20.45 -26.37
C ASP A 161 1.76 -21.50 -26.53
N PRO A 162 1.32 -21.80 -27.77
CA PRO A 162 0.29 -22.81 -28.00
C PRO A 162 0.68 -24.22 -27.50
N ASN A 163 1.96 -24.46 -27.20
CA ASN A 163 2.46 -25.73 -26.65
C ASN A 163 2.53 -25.76 -25.13
N ASP A 164 2.22 -24.64 -24.44
CA ASP A 164 2.13 -24.59 -22.98
C ASP A 164 0.66 -24.44 -22.55
N PRO A 165 -0.05 -25.55 -22.31
CA PRO A 165 -1.45 -25.49 -21.87
C PRO A 165 -1.61 -24.92 -20.45
N GLY A 166 -0.51 -24.73 -19.72
CA GLY A 166 -0.51 -24.14 -18.38
C GLY A 166 -0.38 -22.63 -18.39
N CYS A 167 -0.08 -22.00 -19.53
CA CYS A 167 0.06 -20.55 -19.62
C CYS A 167 -1.31 -19.86 -19.70
N ASP A 168 -1.48 -18.79 -18.93
CA ASP A 168 -2.63 -17.90 -19.03
C ASP A 168 -2.26 -16.43 -19.33
N GLY A 169 -0.96 -16.15 -19.42
CA GLY A 169 -0.39 -14.88 -19.81
C GLY A 169 -0.47 -13.86 -18.67
N ARG A 170 -0.45 -14.32 -17.42
CA ARG A 170 -0.57 -13.47 -16.24
C ARG A 170 0.53 -13.79 -15.25
N ASN A 171 1.01 -12.76 -14.58
CA ASN A 171 1.86 -12.97 -13.42
C ASN A 171 0.96 -13.24 -12.21
N GLU A 172 1.18 -14.34 -11.50
CA GLU A 172 0.32 -14.74 -10.38
C GLU A 172 1.09 -15.18 -9.12
N ARG A 173 0.46 -15.06 -7.96
CA ARG A 173 0.97 -15.58 -6.66
C ARG A 173 2.38 -15.05 -6.34
N ILE A 174 2.63 -13.78 -6.65
CA ILE A 174 3.88 -13.08 -6.35
C ILE A 174 3.76 -12.40 -4.99
N VAL A 175 4.70 -12.66 -4.09
CA VAL A 175 4.78 -12.05 -2.77
C VAL A 175 6.06 -11.25 -2.65
N VAL A 176 5.94 -9.95 -2.37
CA VAL A 176 7.06 -9.06 -2.00
C VAL A 176 6.88 -8.69 -0.54
N ARG A 177 7.83 -9.07 0.31
CA ARG A 177 7.69 -8.87 1.76
C ARG A 177 8.95 -8.47 2.50
N ASP A 178 8.74 -7.86 3.65
CA ASP A 178 9.79 -7.59 4.64
C ASP A 178 11.00 -6.86 3.99
N SER A 179 10.75 -6.01 2.98
CA SER A 179 11.77 -5.38 2.14
C SER A 179 11.76 -3.85 2.23
N LEU A 180 12.89 -3.22 1.90
CA LEU A 180 13.08 -1.78 1.79
C LEU A 180 13.17 -1.39 0.31
N ILE A 181 12.19 -0.64 -0.19
CA ILE A 181 12.11 -0.18 -1.59
C ILE A 181 12.17 1.34 -1.58
N ARG A 182 13.29 1.93 -1.97
CA ARG A 182 13.51 3.36 -1.76
C ARG A 182 14.25 4.07 -2.85
N ASP A 183 14.03 5.38 -2.93
CA ASP A 183 14.83 6.29 -3.75
C ASP A 183 14.91 5.81 -5.23
N ASN A 184 13.82 5.22 -5.74
CA ASN A 184 13.67 4.90 -7.16
C ASN A 184 13.13 6.13 -7.90
N HIS A 185 13.64 6.39 -9.09
CA HIS A 185 13.37 7.60 -9.87
C HIS A 185 11.90 7.73 -10.29
N GLY A 186 11.28 6.62 -10.66
CA GLY A 186 9.88 6.53 -11.03
C GLY A 186 9.03 5.94 -9.92
N GLN A 187 8.79 4.63 -9.97
CA GLN A 187 7.85 3.98 -9.06
C GLN A 187 8.58 3.13 -8.03
N GLY A 188 8.07 3.03 -6.81
CA GLY A 188 8.54 2.00 -5.87
C GLY A 188 8.09 0.62 -6.36
N VAL A 189 6.78 0.49 -6.54
CA VAL A 189 6.11 -0.69 -7.09
C VAL A 189 5.19 -0.27 -8.23
N LEU A 190 5.25 -0.98 -9.36
CA LEU A 190 4.38 -0.77 -10.52
C LEU A 190 3.79 -2.09 -10.99
N GLY A 191 2.48 -2.11 -11.24
CA GLY A 191 1.79 -3.18 -11.95
C GLY A 191 0.85 -3.97 -11.06
N GLY A 192 0.56 -5.20 -11.45
CA GLY A 192 -0.38 -6.05 -10.72
C GLY A 192 -0.33 -7.47 -11.24
N GLY A 193 -1.04 -8.35 -10.56
CA GLY A 193 -1.15 -9.77 -10.87
C GLY A 193 -2.21 -10.41 -10.00
N ASN A 194 -2.66 -11.60 -10.36
CA ASN A 194 -3.58 -12.32 -9.48
C ASN A 194 -2.82 -12.79 -8.24
N ASP A 195 -3.40 -12.59 -7.06
CA ASP A 195 -2.77 -12.93 -5.78
C ASP A 195 -1.39 -12.25 -5.60
N PHE A 196 -1.25 -11.00 -6.08
CA PHE A 196 -0.07 -10.18 -5.82
C PHE A 196 -0.12 -9.59 -4.41
N HIS A 197 0.88 -9.89 -3.59
CA HIS A 197 0.94 -9.48 -2.19
C HIS A 197 2.17 -8.61 -1.90
N LEU A 198 1.93 -7.38 -1.44
CA LEU A 198 2.92 -6.46 -0.89
C LEU A 198 2.74 -6.40 0.64
N LEU A 199 3.64 -7.07 1.37
CA LEU A 199 3.49 -7.32 2.81
C LEU A 199 4.64 -6.77 3.66
N ARG A 200 4.35 -5.90 4.63
CA ARG A 200 5.34 -5.42 5.63
C ARG A 200 6.60 -4.82 5.01
N ASN A 201 6.45 -4.08 3.92
CA ASN A 201 7.57 -3.39 3.26
C ASN A 201 7.67 -1.94 3.72
N GLN A 202 8.87 -1.37 3.64
CA GLN A 202 9.11 0.07 3.71
C GLN A 202 9.31 0.59 2.28
N VAL A 203 8.37 1.41 1.79
CA VAL A 203 8.39 1.99 0.44
C VAL A 203 8.60 3.50 0.56
N LEU A 204 9.83 3.97 0.36
CA LEU A 204 10.26 5.29 0.80
C LEU A 204 10.80 6.15 -0.36
N ARG A 205 10.30 7.38 -0.51
CA ARG A 205 10.91 8.40 -1.39
C ARG A 205 11.04 7.96 -2.85
N ASN A 206 10.03 7.25 -3.37
CA ASN A 206 10.00 6.90 -4.79
C ASN A 206 9.25 7.94 -5.60
N GLY A 207 9.76 8.25 -6.79
CA GLY A 207 9.18 9.22 -7.71
C GLY A 207 9.85 10.58 -7.64
N THR A 208 10.21 11.08 -8.82
CA THR A 208 10.96 12.33 -9.00
C THR A 208 10.45 13.20 -10.15
N ARG A 209 9.49 12.72 -10.94
CA ARG A 209 9.08 13.37 -12.19
C ARG A 209 7.84 14.24 -12.08
N ASN A 210 6.83 13.87 -11.27
CA ASN A 210 5.58 14.60 -10.94
C ASN A 210 4.45 13.62 -10.56
N ASN A 211 3.19 13.99 -10.88
CA ASN A 211 1.93 13.28 -10.65
C ASN A 211 1.78 11.90 -11.34
N LEU A 212 2.77 11.46 -12.13
CA LEU A 212 2.78 10.13 -12.78
C LEU A 212 3.58 9.07 -12.01
N ASP A 213 4.35 9.48 -11.01
CA ASP A 213 5.14 8.59 -10.17
C ASP A 213 4.43 8.34 -8.84
N HIS A 214 4.67 7.17 -8.22
CA HIS A 214 4.03 6.78 -6.96
C HIS A 214 4.97 5.92 -6.12
N ASN A 215 4.70 5.83 -4.82
CA ASN A 215 5.33 4.76 -4.01
C ASN A 215 4.82 3.40 -4.48
N VAL A 216 3.50 3.27 -4.64
CA VAL A 216 2.85 2.04 -5.10
C VAL A 216 1.78 2.39 -6.14
N TYR A 217 1.93 1.86 -7.35
CA TYR A 217 0.93 1.90 -8.41
C TYR A 217 0.49 0.48 -8.75
N LEU A 218 -0.74 0.14 -8.36
CA LEU A 218 -1.36 -1.13 -8.66
C LEU A 218 -2.20 -1.01 -9.93
N SER A 219 -1.99 -1.89 -10.88
CA SER A 219 -2.82 -1.89 -12.09
C SER A 219 -2.99 -3.20 -12.82
N GLY A 220 -4.05 -3.26 -13.64
CA GLY A 220 -4.34 -4.36 -14.54
C GLY A 220 -5.76 -4.88 -14.37
N THR A 221 -6.02 -6.07 -14.91
CA THR A 221 -7.22 -6.85 -14.60
C THR A 221 -6.82 -7.97 -13.66
N THR A 222 -7.05 -7.78 -12.36
CA THR A 222 -6.46 -8.60 -11.31
C THR A 222 -7.46 -8.98 -10.22
N ARG A 223 -7.14 -10.00 -9.44
CA ARG A 223 -7.91 -10.40 -8.25
C ARG A 223 -7.00 -10.79 -7.09
N GLY A 224 -7.52 -10.74 -5.86
CA GLY A 224 -6.81 -11.27 -4.69
C GLY A 224 -5.59 -10.43 -4.27
N VAL A 225 -5.53 -9.17 -4.66
CA VAL A 225 -4.37 -8.30 -4.38
C VAL A 225 -4.38 -7.88 -2.90
N ARG A 226 -3.19 -7.87 -2.27
CA ARG A 226 -3.00 -7.52 -0.85
C ARG A 226 -1.89 -6.49 -0.69
N ALA A 227 -2.18 -5.33 -0.16
CA ALA A 227 -1.19 -4.36 0.32
C ALA A 227 -1.36 -4.21 1.85
N ILE A 228 -0.60 -4.99 2.61
CA ILE A 228 -0.83 -5.14 4.06
C ILE A 228 0.41 -4.80 4.88
N GLY A 229 0.24 -3.96 5.89
CA GLY A 229 1.28 -3.70 6.89
C GLY A 229 2.47 -2.88 6.37
N ASN A 230 2.35 -2.20 5.23
CA ASN A 230 3.45 -1.47 4.62
C ASN A 230 3.58 -0.05 5.20
N THR A 231 4.79 0.48 5.18
CA THR A 231 5.07 1.89 5.50
C THR A 231 5.45 2.63 4.22
N LEU A 232 4.64 3.61 3.82
CA LEU A 232 4.82 4.41 2.61
C LEU A 232 5.10 5.85 3.01
N ILE A 233 6.31 6.34 2.73
CA ILE A 233 6.70 7.70 3.13
C ILE A 233 7.31 8.45 1.96
N GLY A 234 6.81 9.67 1.68
CA GLY A 234 7.47 10.59 0.77
C GLY A 234 7.25 10.27 -0.71
N ALA A 235 6.02 10.16 -1.21
CA ALA A 235 5.78 9.85 -2.61
C ALA A 235 6.05 11.04 -3.56
N ALA A 236 6.49 10.73 -4.79
CA ALA A 236 6.37 11.59 -5.98
C ALA A 236 6.79 13.05 -5.75
N ARG A 237 8.00 13.23 -5.21
CA ARG A 237 8.49 14.54 -4.80
C ARG A 237 8.92 15.36 -6.01
N ASP A 238 8.37 16.56 -6.14
CA ASP A 238 8.80 17.52 -7.15
C ASP A 238 10.18 18.13 -6.81
N GLY A 239 10.65 19.04 -7.66
CA GLY A 239 11.94 19.73 -7.44
C GLY A 239 12.02 20.58 -6.17
N SER A 240 10.89 20.84 -5.49
CA SER A 240 10.83 21.50 -4.18
C SER A 240 10.72 20.51 -3.01
N GLY A 241 10.65 19.21 -3.30
CA GLY A 241 10.54 18.14 -2.31
C GLY A 241 9.10 17.86 -1.87
N LEU A 242 8.10 18.49 -2.49
CA LEU A 242 6.68 18.29 -2.18
C LEU A 242 6.12 17.10 -2.96
N CYS A 243 5.33 16.27 -2.29
CA CYS A 243 4.51 15.25 -2.96
C CYS A 243 3.49 15.92 -3.88
N GLN A 244 3.36 15.42 -5.12
CA GLN A 244 2.40 15.91 -6.12
C GLN A 244 1.52 14.81 -6.71
N ALA A 245 1.53 13.60 -6.12
CA ALA A 245 0.80 12.44 -6.61
C ALA A 245 0.20 11.61 -5.47
N VAL A 246 -0.55 10.57 -5.82
CA VAL A 246 -1.07 9.61 -4.84
C VAL A 246 0.07 8.71 -4.32
N SER A 247 0.13 8.43 -3.02
CA SER A 247 1.14 7.51 -2.45
C SER A 247 0.89 6.05 -2.85
N LEU A 248 -0.34 5.58 -2.66
CA LEU A 248 -0.83 4.27 -3.12
C LEU A 248 -2.02 4.47 -4.06
N VAL A 249 -1.82 4.23 -5.36
CA VAL A 249 -2.86 4.34 -6.39
C VAL A 249 -3.22 2.98 -6.98
N VAL A 250 -4.48 2.81 -7.31
CA VAL A 250 -5.02 1.62 -7.97
C VAL A 250 -5.87 2.05 -9.16
N HIS A 251 -5.49 1.57 -10.35
CA HIS A 251 -6.20 1.77 -11.62
C HIS A 251 -6.40 0.42 -12.32
N GLY A 252 -7.59 0.13 -12.82
CA GLY A 252 -7.88 -1.08 -13.59
C GLY A 252 -9.18 -1.77 -13.16
N VAL A 253 -9.16 -3.09 -13.25
CA VAL A 253 -10.27 -3.95 -12.82
C VAL A 253 -9.76 -4.83 -11.69
N PHE A 254 -10.27 -4.62 -10.48
CA PHE A 254 -9.88 -5.35 -9.28
C PHE A 254 -11.07 -6.06 -8.68
N ASP A 255 -10.86 -7.30 -8.23
CA ASP A 255 -11.80 -8.11 -7.47
C ASP A 255 -11.09 -8.62 -6.20
N ASP A 256 -11.68 -8.40 -5.03
CA ASP A 256 -11.08 -8.76 -3.74
C ASP A 256 -9.69 -8.12 -3.53
N LEU A 257 -9.68 -6.79 -3.39
CA LEU A 257 -8.50 -6.01 -3.04
C LEU A 257 -8.50 -5.68 -1.54
N ARG A 258 -7.37 -5.90 -0.86
CA ARG A 258 -7.18 -5.48 0.54
C ARG A 258 -6.03 -4.49 0.67
N ILE A 259 -6.32 -3.32 1.25
CA ILE A 259 -5.34 -2.31 1.64
C ILE A 259 -5.47 -2.13 3.14
N GLU A 260 -4.66 -2.85 3.91
CA GLU A 260 -4.87 -3.01 5.35
C GLU A 260 -3.65 -2.68 6.19
N ASN A 261 -3.86 -2.00 7.32
CA ASN A 261 -2.82 -1.76 8.34
C ASN A 261 -1.55 -1.08 7.78
N ASN A 262 -1.67 -0.26 6.73
CA ASN A 262 -0.53 0.49 6.20
C ASN A 262 -0.37 1.81 6.95
N HIS A 263 0.87 2.29 7.06
CA HIS A 263 1.19 3.65 7.47
C HIS A 263 1.60 4.47 6.26
N ILE A 264 0.88 5.55 5.96
CA ILE A 264 1.09 6.41 4.80
C ILE A 264 1.28 7.84 5.29
N SER A 265 2.44 8.44 4.99
CA SER A 265 2.76 9.78 5.49
C SER A 265 3.67 10.56 4.55
N GLU A 266 3.37 11.83 4.31
CA GLU A 266 4.30 12.74 3.61
C GLU A 266 5.13 13.59 4.58
N GLY A 267 4.63 13.78 5.79
CA GLY A 267 5.16 14.71 6.79
C GLY A 267 4.54 16.12 6.68
N PRO A 268 4.50 16.88 7.80
CA PRO A 268 3.94 18.23 7.81
C PRO A 268 4.60 19.15 6.78
N GLY A 269 3.79 19.81 5.95
CA GLY A 269 4.27 20.76 4.93
C GLY A 269 4.96 20.12 3.72
N LEU A 270 4.98 18.79 3.60
CA LEU A 270 5.64 18.06 2.52
C LEU A 270 4.68 17.50 1.47
N ALA A 271 3.37 17.74 1.59
CA ALA A 271 2.39 17.40 0.57
C ALA A 271 1.89 18.66 -0.15
N GLY A 272 1.91 18.64 -1.48
CA GLY A 272 1.18 19.60 -2.31
C GLY A 272 -0.29 19.19 -2.53
N PRO A 273 -1.13 20.10 -3.06
CA PRO A 273 -2.56 19.81 -3.28
C PRO A 273 -2.84 18.65 -4.24
N GLY A 274 -1.90 18.25 -5.09
CA GLY A 274 -2.04 17.06 -5.95
C GLY A 274 -1.72 15.74 -5.25
N CYS A 275 -1.26 15.79 -3.99
CA CYS A 275 -0.85 14.61 -3.25
C CYS A 275 -2.01 13.92 -2.54
N TRP A 276 -2.19 12.61 -2.69
CA TRP A 276 -3.22 11.85 -1.96
C TRP A 276 -2.62 10.68 -1.19
N GLY A 277 -3.33 10.18 -0.18
CA GLY A 277 -2.91 8.98 0.56
C GLY A 277 -3.15 7.70 -0.26
N ILE A 278 -4.41 7.27 -0.29
CA ILE A 278 -4.88 6.08 -1.02
C ILE A 278 -5.89 6.53 -2.08
N ALA A 279 -5.74 6.05 -3.32
CA ALA A 279 -6.73 6.22 -4.37
C ALA A 279 -7.06 4.88 -5.03
N VAL A 280 -8.33 4.48 -4.97
CA VAL A 280 -8.87 3.33 -5.70
C VAL A 280 -9.95 3.84 -6.64
N ALA A 281 -9.56 4.29 -7.83
CA ALA A 281 -10.45 5.03 -8.71
C ALA A 281 -10.08 4.83 -10.18
N PRO A 282 -11.01 5.06 -11.12
CA PRO A 282 -10.67 5.06 -12.54
C PRO A 282 -9.58 6.10 -12.88
N GLY A 283 -8.68 5.75 -13.80
CA GLY A 283 -7.63 6.62 -14.33
C GLY A 283 -7.23 6.30 -15.77
N HIS A 284 -7.84 5.31 -16.41
CA HIS A 284 -7.61 4.89 -17.80
C HIS A 284 -8.81 5.24 -18.69
N ASN A 285 -8.61 5.14 -20.01
CA ASN A 285 -9.68 5.41 -20.99
C ASN A 285 -10.59 4.19 -21.23
N THR A 286 -10.41 3.11 -20.48
CA THR A 286 -11.20 1.88 -20.56
C THR A 286 -11.99 1.73 -19.27
N ALA A 287 -13.17 1.12 -19.34
CA ALA A 287 -13.99 0.88 -18.15
C ALA A 287 -13.21 0.15 -17.05
N GLU A 288 -13.16 0.78 -15.88
CA GLU A 288 -12.51 0.31 -14.67
C GLU A 288 -13.58 -0.01 -13.62
N ARG A 289 -13.27 -0.94 -12.71
CA ARG A 289 -14.17 -1.27 -11.60
C ARG A 289 -13.41 -1.91 -10.46
N PHE A 290 -13.92 -1.69 -9.25
CA PHE A 290 -13.31 -2.20 -8.04
C PHE A 290 -14.36 -2.90 -7.20
N ASP A 291 -14.32 -4.22 -7.22
CA ASP A 291 -15.28 -5.10 -6.56
C ASP A 291 -14.69 -5.65 -5.26
N ASP A 292 -15.48 -5.61 -4.19
CA ASP A 292 -15.15 -6.24 -2.90
C ASP A 292 -13.81 -5.72 -2.31
N VAL A 293 -13.60 -4.41 -2.39
CA VAL A 293 -12.42 -3.73 -1.84
C VAL A 293 -12.56 -3.46 -0.36
N VAL A 294 -11.51 -3.73 0.42
CA VAL A 294 -11.43 -3.30 1.82
C VAL A 294 -10.21 -2.44 2.06
N ILE A 295 -10.45 -1.25 2.60
CA ILE A 295 -9.45 -0.28 3.05
C ILE A 295 -9.60 -0.17 4.57
N ALA A 296 -8.81 -0.93 5.32
CA ALA A 296 -9.03 -1.07 6.76
C ALA A 296 -7.78 -0.87 7.63
N GLY A 297 -7.95 -0.23 8.78
CA GLY A 297 -6.88 -0.17 9.79
C GLY A 297 -5.68 0.72 9.41
N ASN A 298 -5.75 1.49 8.32
CA ASN A 298 -4.62 2.28 7.84
C ASN A 298 -4.44 3.57 8.68
N GLN A 299 -3.19 3.98 8.87
CA GLN A 299 -2.81 5.27 9.45
C GLN A 299 -2.34 6.19 8.34
N ILE A 300 -3.04 7.32 8.14
CA ILE A 300 -2.78 8.25 7.02
C ILE A 300 -2.57 9.65 7.57
N GLU A 301 -1.40 10.22 7.32
CA GLU A 301 -0.97 11.44 8.00
C GLU A 301 -0.36 12.45 7.04
N TYR A 302 -0.82 13.70 7.13
CA TYR A 302 -0.24 14.81 6.39
C TYR A 302 -0.11 14.54 4.88
N VAL A 303 -1.02 13.76 4.30
CA VAL A 303 -1.17 13.67 2.85
C VAL A 303 -1.89 14.93 2.35
N GLY A 304 -2.04 15.10 1.04
CA GLY A 304 -2.64 16.31 0.50
C GLY A 304 -4.17 16.33 0.57
N ASN A 305 -4.84 16.78 -0.48
CA ASN A 305 -6.25 17.18 -0.37
C ASN A 305 -7.25 16.00 -0.27
N VAL A 306 -6.82 14.76 -0.48
CA VAL A 306 -7.63 13.56 -0.26
C VAL A 306 -6.81 12.51 0.49
N ALA A 307 -7.31 12.03 1.63
CA ALA A 307 -6.62 10.96 2.37
C ALA A 307 -6.99 9.56 1.83
N ILE A 308 -8.28 9.26 1.68
CA ILE A 308 -8.78 8.07 1.01
C ILE A 308 -9.80 8.48 -0.05
N GLY A 309 -9.51 8.20 -1.32
CA GLY A 309 -10.42 8.43 -2.44
C GLY A 309 -10.82 7.11 -3.09
N VAL A 310 -12.13 6.90 -3.32
CA VAL A 310 -12.62 5.74 -4.07
C VAL A 310 -13.58 6.14 -5.19
N GLY A 311 -13.52 5.47 -6.34
CA GLY A 311 -14.42 5.64 -7.48
C GLY A 311 -14.71 4.28 -8.11
N ALA A 312 -15.84 4.12 -8.81
CA ALA A 312 -16.25 2.83 -9.41
C ALA A 312 -16.20 1.61 -8.46
N CYS A 313 -16.41 1.87 -7.17
CA CYS A 313 -16.23 0.93 -6.08
C CYS A 313 -17.57 0.26 -5.73
N ARG A 314 -17.64 -1.07 -5.80
CA ARG A 314 -18.85 -1.86 -5.51
C ARG A 314 -18.59 -2.82 -4.36
N ARG A 315 -19.48 -2.82 -3.35
CA ARG A 315 -19.31 -3.61 -2.11
C ARG A 315 -18.01 -3.29 -1.38
N CYS A 316 -17.63 -2.03 -1.39
CA CYS A 316 -16.38 -1.59 -0.77
C CYS A 316 -16.58 -1.23 0.70
N THR A 317 -15.57 -1.51 1.52
CA THR A 317 -15.55 -1.18 2.94
C THR A 317 -14.35 -0.29 3.27
N ILE A 318 -14.59 0.83 3.93
CA ILE A 318 -13.57 1.75 4.47
C ILE A 318 -13.78 1.82 5.98
N GLU A 319 -12.93 1.12 6.75
CA GLU A 319 -13.15 1.01 8.19
C GLU A 319 -11.90 1.05 9.08
N ASN A 320 -12.06 1.44 10.35
CA ASN A 320 -10.97 1.42 11.33
C ASN A 320 -9.71 2.22 10.92
N ASN A 321 -9.81 3.16 9.97
CA ASN A 321 -8.68 3.99 9.56
C ASN A 321 -8.54 5.21 10.49
N THR A 322 -7.30 5.64 10.71
CA THR A 322 -6.97 6.90 11.42
C THR A 322 -6.38 7.91 10.45
N ILE A 323 -6.94 9.12 10.42
CA ILE A 323 -6.57 10.15 9.44
C ILE A 323 -6.21 11.47 10.13
N VAL A 324 -4.99 11.96 9.91
CA VAL A 324 -4.51 13.28 10.36
C VAL A 324 -4.37 14.21 9.15
N GLY A 325 -5.38 15.03 8.89
CA GLY A 325 -5.38 16.06 7.85
C GLY A 325 -4.83 17.40 8.36
N GLY A 326 -3.50 17.50 8.49
CA GLY A 326 -2.83 18.69 9.05
C GLY A 326 -2.21 19.68 8.05
N GLN A 327 -2.34 19.45 6.74
CA GLN A 327 -1.75 20.33 5.72
C GLN A 327 -2.43 21.70 5.66
N ASP A 328 -1.73 22.73 5.19
CA ASP A 328 -2.17 24.14 5.17
C ASP A 328 -3.30 24.47 4.17
N TYR A 329 -4.04 23.47 3.70
CA TYR A 329 -5.14 23.59 2.75
C TYR A 329 -6.26 22.59 3.06
N ALA A 330 -7.36 22.68 2.30
CA ALA A 330 -8.53 21.83 2.47
C ALA A 330 -8.20 20.35 2.24
N VAL A 331 -8.75 19.47 3.07
CA VAL A 331 -8.62 18.02 2.97
C VAL A 331 -10.01 17.37 3.07
N SER A 332 -10.30 16.48 2.13
CA SER A 332 -11.33 15.43 2.27
C SER A 332 -10.67 14.22 2.91
N ALA A 333 -11.07 13.84 4.12
CA ALA A 333 -10.51 12.64 4.75
C ALA A 333 -10.94 11.36 4.00
N ILE A 334 -12.22 11.22 3.70
CA ILE A 334 -12.74 10.15 2.84
C ILE A 334 -13.61 10.77 1.74
N GLU A 335 -13.35 10.43 0.48
CA GLU A 335 -14.10 10.94 -0.68
C GLU A 335 -14.56 9.82 -1.61
N ALA A 336 -15.87 9.76 -1.88
CA ALA A 336 -16.49 8.77 -2.75
C ALA A 336 -17.72 9.35 -3.48
N PRO A 337 -17.82 9.36 -4.81
CA PRO A 337 -16.75 9.05 -5.73
C PRO A 337 -15.70 10.17 -5.68
N VAL A 338 -14.44 9.80 -5.60
CA VAL A 338 -13.36 10.68 -6.03
C VAL A 338 -13.34 10.72 -7.56
N CYS A 339 -12.68 11.73 -8.13
CA CYS A 339 -12.66 12.09 -9.55
C CYS A 339 -12.62 10.94 -10.58
N CYS A 340 -12.70 11.37 -11.84
CA CYS A 340 -12.06 10.72 -12.98
C CYS A 340 -12.80 9.52 -13.60
N GLY A 341 -13.99 9.17 -13.08
CA GLY A 341 -14.87 8.21 -13.74
C GLY A 341 -15.30 8.65 -15.14
N GLY A 342 -15.09 7.78 -16.13
CA GLY A 342 -15.70 7.85 -17.46
C GLY A 342 -17.14 7.32 -17.46
N PRO A 343 -17.89 7.55 -18.55
CA PRO A 343 -19.29 7.13 -18.66
C PRO A 343 -19.48 5.61 -18.68
N GLU A 344 -18.41 4.83 -18.88
CA GLU A 344 -18.45 3.36 -18.88
C GLU A 344 -18.11 2.74 -17.52
N ASP A 345 -17.61 3.55 -16.58
CA ASP A 345 -17.31 3.09 -15.23
C ASP A 345 -18.63 2.93 -14.44
N PRO A 346 -18.77 1.87 -13.64
CA PRO A 346 -19.93 1.72 -12.79
C PRO A 346 -19.98 2.85 -11.76
N ALA A 347 -21.19 3.20 -11.33
CA ALA A 347 -21.39 4.00 -10.14
C ALA A 347 -20.76 3.31 -8.92
N ILE A 348 -20.33 4.11 -7.92
CA ILE A 348 -20.06 3.56 -6.59
C ILE A 348 -21.33 2.91 -6.06
N ASP A 349 -21.26 1.77 -5.39
CA ASP A 349 -22.46 1.02 -4.98
C ASP A 349 -22.15 0.20 -3.72
N GLN A 350 -23.10 0.13 -2.78
CA GLN A 350 -22.97 -0.64 -1.54
C GLN A 350 -21.69 -0.31 -0.75
N LEU A 351 -21.34 0.98 -0.68
CA LEU A 351 -20.18 1.47 0.08
C LEU A 351 -20.49 1.48 1.58
N LEU A 352 -19.61 0.88 2.38
CA LEU A 352 -19.64 0.91 3.85
C LEU A 352 -18.48 1.74 4.38
N ILE A 353 -18.76 2.86 5.05
CA ILE A 353 -17.76 3.70 5.73
C ILE A 353 -18.05 3.67 7.23
N ARG A 354 -17.20 3.02 8.02
CA ARG A 354 -17.46 2.93 9.47
C ARG A 354 -16.24 2.91 10.37
N ASN A 355 -16.44 3.30 11.63
CA ASN A 355 -15.39 3.20 12.66
C ASN A 355 -14.09 3.88 12.25
N ASN A 356 -14.10 4.95 11.46
CA ASN A 356 -12.88 5.72 11.17
C ASN A 356 -12.72 6.84 12.22
N SER A 357 -11.48 7.12 12.60
CA SER A 357 -11.12 8.26 13.46
C SER A 357 -10.40 9.32 12.63
N ILE A 358 -10.93 10.54 12.59
CA ILE A 358 -10.49 11.59 11.69
C ILE A 358 -10.23 12.86 12.49
N TRP A 359 -9.09 13.49 12.24
CA TRP A 359 -8.79 14.84 12.69
C TRP A 359 -8.40 15.72 11.51
N LEU A 360 -9.05 16.87 11.38
CA LEU A 360 -8.75 17.86 10.34
C LEU A 360 -8.33 19.17 10.97
N GLY A 361 -7.09 19.56 10.73
CA GLY A 361 -6.42 20.68 11.39
C GLY A 361 -6.74 22.07 10.82
N ARG A 362 -7.29 22.15 9.61
CA ARG A 362 -7.46 23.40 8.86
C ARG A 362 -8.89 23.61 8.35
N ARG A 363 -9.19 24.87 8.05
CA ARG A 363 -10.42 25.32 7.41
C ARG A 363 -10.72 24.59 6.11
N ASN A 364 -12.00 24.56 5.74
CA ASN A 364 -12.53 23.91 4.54
C ASN A 364 -12.30 22.38 4.50
N GLY A 365 -12.08 21.74 5.64
CA GLY A 365 -11.94 20.29 5.72
C GLY A 365 -13.29 19.58 5.70
N VAL A 366 -13.36 18.40 5.07
CA VAL A 366 -14.54 17.53 5.09
C VAL A 366 -14.15 16.16 5.65
N GLY A 367 -14.86 15.70 6.68
CA GLY A 367 -14.63 14.37 7.25
C GLY A 367 -14.95 13.26 6.24
N VAL A 368 -16.20 13.17 5.80
CA VAL A 368 -16.62 12.19 4.77
C VAL A 368 -17.46 12.87 3.69
N ALA A 369 -17.01 12.78 2.44
CA ALA A 369 -17.74 13.20 1.26
C ALA A 369 -18.32 11.98 0.52
N LEU A 370 -19.65 11.95 0.36
CA LEU A 370 -20.38 10.91 -0.36
C LEU A 370 -21.28 11.51 -1.45
N GLY A 371 -21.00 11.17 -2.71
CA GLY A 371 -21.76 11.57 -3.89
C GLY A 371 -23.09 10.84 -4.09
N ASP A 372 -23.76 11.12 -5.21
CA ASP A 372 -25.13 10.70 -5.52
C ASP A 372 -25.25 9.49 -6.45
N ALA A 373 -24.17 8.72 -6.63
CA ALA A 373 -24.12 7.59 -7.56
C ALA A 373 -24.36 6.25 -6.87
N GLY A 374 -25.13 5.36 -7.52
CA GLY A 374 -25.45 3.99 -7.07
C GLY A 374 -26.39 3.92 -5.87
N GLY A 375 -26.37 2.81 -5.11
CA GLY A 375 -27.34 2.54 -4.04
C GLY A 375 -26.79 1.87 -2.78
N GLU A 376 -27.59 1.95 -1.70
CA GLU A 376 -27.39 1.24 -0.42
C GLU A 376 -26.07 1.55 0.33
N HIS A 377 -25.66 2.81 0.34
CA HIS A 377 -24.50 3.24 1.12
C HIS A 377 -24.79 3.25 2.61
N ARG A 378 -23.77 2.95 3.42
CA ARG A 378 -23.84 3.01 4.88
C ARG A 378 -22.66 3.79 5.44
N ILE A 379 -22.96 4.80 6.25
CA ILE A 379 -21.98 5.55 7.02
C ILE A 379 -22.33 5.38 8.49
N SER A 380 -21.45 4.82 9.31
CA SER A 380 -21.76 4.59 10.73
C SER A 380 -20.53 4.71 11.62
N HIS A 381 -20.68 5.09 12.88
CA HIS A 381 -19.59 4.97 13.86
C HIS A 381 -18.29 5.72 13.53
N ASN A 382 -18.30 6.78 12.73
CA ASN A 382 -17.07 7.58 12.52
C ASN A 382 -16.95 8.64 13.63
N ALA A 383 -15.72 8.83 14.10
CA ALA A 383 -15.34 9.85 15.06
C ALA A 383 -14.54 10.94 14.33
N ILE A 384 -15.05 12.17 14.30
CA ILE A 384 -14.50 13.27 13.50
C ILE A 384 -14.26 14.49 14.40
N GLU A 385 -13.03 14.98 14.44
CA GLU A 385 -12.67 16.22 15.10
C GLU A 385 -12.20 17.27 14.08
N LEU A 386 -12.83 18.44 14.10
CA LEU A 386 -12.47 19.57 13.25
C LEU A 386 -11.78 20.65 14.09
N ALA A 387 -10.49 20.89 13.87
CA ALA A 387 -9.76 21.90 14.64
C ALA A 387 -10.17 23.33 14.25
N ASP A 388 -10.44 23.57 12.96
CA ASP A 388 -10.88 24.86 12.44
C ASP A 388 -12.27 24.73 11.78
N PRO A 389 -13.31 25.37 12.32
CA PRO A 389 -14.68 25.24 11.83
C PRO A 389 -14.94 25.99 10.52
N ILE A 390 -14.07 26.93 10.12
CA ILE A 390 -14.37 27.85 9.02
C ILE A 390 -14.46 27.08 7.71
N GLY A 391 -15.66 27.02 7.12
CA GLY A 391 -15.91 26.31 5.86
C GLY A 391 -15.77 24.79 5.94
N SER A 392 -15.46 24.24 7.12
CA SER A 392 -15.34 22.80 7.35
C SER A 392 -16.71 22.18 7.59
N ALA A 393 -16.85 20.87 7.35
CA ALA A 393 -18.07 20.11 7.62
C ALA A 393 -17.73 18.70 8.09
N CYS A 394 -18.61 18.11 8.91
CA CYS A 394 -18.49 16.69 9.25
C CYS A 394 -18.64 15.82 8.00
N PHE A 395 -19.64 16.17 7.18
CA PHE A 395 -20.04 15.42 6.00
C PHE A 395 -20.30 16.34 4.81
N ALA A 396 -20.12 15.82 3.60
CA ALA A 396 -20.61 16.42 2.36
C ALA A 396 -21.37 15.33 1.58
N ILE A 397 -22.70 15.33 1.69
CA ILE A 397 -23.55 14.24 1.20
C ILE A 397 -24.47 14.75 0.10
N THR A 398 -24.41 14.13 -1.08
CA THR A 398 -25.40 14.31 -2.15
C THR A 398 -26.20 13.03 -2.42
N ALA A 399 -25.81 11.89 -1.85
CA ALA A 399 -26.54 10.63 -1.89
C ALA A 399 -28.03 10.81 -1.57
N PRO A 400 -28.95 10.29 -2.41
CA PRO A 400 -30.38 10.34 -2.12
C PRO A 400 -30.72 9.62 -0.84
N ALA A 401 -31.63 10.20 -0.07
CA ALA A 401 -32.05 9.69 1.23
C ALA A 401 -32.42 8.19 1.22
N GLY A 402 -33.21 7.74 0.25
CA GLY A 402 -33.64 6.34 0.17
C GLY A 402 -32.51 5.32 -0.07
N LEU A 403 -31.30 5.78 -0.38
CA LEU A 403 -30.13 4.98 -0.72
C LEU A 403 -28.98 5.14 0.29
N LEU A 404 -29.20 5.88 1.37
CA LEU A 404 -28.23 6.14 2.42
C LEU A 404 -28.75 5.67 3.78
N GLN A 405 -27.94 4.92 4.51
CA GLN A 405 -28.07 4.73 5.95
C GLN A 405 -26.94 5.47 6.63
N MET A 406 -27.28 6.41 7.50
CA MET A 406 -26.34 7.19 8.27
C MET A 406 -26.80 7.24 9.71
N ASP A 407 -25.97 6.74 10.64
CA ASP A 407 -26.27 6.79 12.07
C ASP A 407 -25.00 6.73 12.94
N ARG A 408 -25.10 7.14 14.22
CA ARG A 408 -24.06 6.97 15.26
C ARG A 408 -22.68 7.54 14.92
N GLN A 409 -22.65 8.69 14.30
CA GLN A 409 -21.43 9.49 14.17
C GLN A 409 -21.18 10.29 15.46
N ARG A 410 -19.90 10.60 15.68
CA ARG A 410 -19.46 11.65 16.60
C ARG A 410 -18.69 12.66 15.79
N CYS A 411 -19.20 13.89 15.72
CA CYS A 411 -18.47 14.95 15.06
C CYS A 411 -18.67 16.28 15.76
N ALA A 412 -17.59 17.01 15.99
CA ALA A 412 -17.67 18.41 16.39
C ALA A 412 -16.41 19.17 16.00
N ALA A 413 -16.49 20.49 16.07
CA ALA A 413 -15.32 21.34 16.02
C ALA A 413 -14.80 21.64 17.42
N THR A 414 -13.48 21.77 17.57
CA THR A 414 -12.84 22.17 18.84
C THR A 414 -13.23 23.59 19.24
N GLN A 415 -13.60 24.41 18.27
CA GLN A 415 -14.08 25.79 18.46
C GLN A 415 -15.22 26.08 17.48
N GLY A 416 -16.22 26.82 17.94
CA GLY A 416 -17.36 27.21 17.11
C GLY A 416 -18.30 26.05 16.73
N SER A 417 -19.19 26.32 15.79
CA SER A 417 -20.11 25.33 15.21
C SER A 417 -19.71 25.03 13.77
N VAL A 418 -19.89 23.78 13.36
CA VAL A 418 -19.72 23.33 11.98
C VAL A 418 -21.05 22.81 11.45
N PRO A 419 -21.32 22.95 10.15
CA PRO A 419 -22.41 22.20 9.55
C PRO A 419 -22.18 20.69 9.68
N TRP A 420 -23.25 19.98 9.99
CA TRP A 420 -23.25 18.52 10.01
C TRP A 420 -23.03 17.98 8.59
N VAL A 421 -23.91 18.39 7.67
CA VAL A 421 -23.71 18.21 6.23
C VAL A 421 -23.49 19.58 5.60
N ALA A 422 -22.44 19.71 4.77
CA ALA A 422 -22.11 20.95 4.07
C ALA A 422 -23.35 21.56 3.39
N GLY A 423 -23.70 22.78 3.78
CA GLY A 423 -24.85 23.51 3.24
C GLY A 423 -26.23 23.12 3.82
N GLN A 424 -26.32 22.19 4.77
CA GLN A 424 -27.59 21.69 5.34
C GLN A 424 -27.80 22.06 6.81
N GLY A 425 -26.92 22.88 7.40
CA GLY A 425 -27.01 23.31 8.80
C GLY A 425 -26.39 22.32 9.78
N ASP A 426 -26.75 22.46 11.06
CA ASP A 426 -26.33 21.58 12.15
C ASP A 426 -27.06 20.22 12.11
N LEU A 427 -26.71 19.33 13.03
CA LEU A 427 -27.27 17.98 13.13
C LEU A 427 -28.78 18.02 13.36
N LEU A 428 -29.28 18.96 14.17
CA LEU A 428 -30.72 19.08 14.43
C LEU A 428 -31.47 19.46 13.15
N ALA A 429 -30.93 20.40 12.38
CA ALA A 429 -31.47 20.78 11.07
C ALA A 429 -31.44 19.60 10.09
N TRP A 430 -30.34 18.85 10.04
CA TRP A 430 -30.19 17.65 9.21
C TRP A 430 -31.21 16.56 9.58
N GLN A 431 -31.30 16.22 10.87
CA GLN A 431 -32.27 15.25 11.39
C GLN A 431 -33.71 15.69 11.10
N GLY A 432 -34.01 16.97 11.27
CA GLY A 432 -35.34 17.53 10.98
C GLY A 432 -35.71 17.49 9.49
N ALA A 433 -34.73 17.69 8.59
CA ALA A 433 -34.95 17.69 7.15
C ALA A 433 -35.02 16.28 6.54
N THR A 434 -34.26 15.33 7.08
CA THR A 434 -34.06 14.01 6.46
C THR A 434 -34.66 12.84 7.25
N GLY A 435 -34.78 12.98 8.56
CA GLY A 435 -35.10 11.87 9.47
C GLY A 435 -33.95 10.87 9.67
N PHE A 436 -32.76 11.13 9.13
CA PHE A 436 -31.58 10.28 9.34
C PHE A 436 -30.81 10.64 10.60
N ASP A 437 -29.87 9.76 10.92
CA ASP A 437 -28.83 10.02 11.90
C ASP A 437 -29.34 10.26 13.34
N PRO A 438 -30.39 9.54 13.80
CA PRO A 438 -31.06 9.84 15.06
C PRO A 438 -30.19 9.59 16.31
N ALA A 439 -29.16 8.74 16.23
CA ALA A 439 -28.25 8.42 17.33
C ALA A 439 -26.87 9.11 17.20
N SER A 440 -26.69 9.94 16.18
CA SER A 440 -25.53 10.83 16.08
C SER A 440 -25.57 11.97 17.08
N THR A 441 -24.40 12.54 17.37
CA THR A 441 -24.28 13.70 18.25
C THR A 441 -23.21 14.66 17.78
N GLU A 442 -23.47 15.96 17.96
CA GLU A 442 -22.48 17.04 17.80
C GLU A 442 -21.63 17.20 19.06
N GLN A 443 -20.79 16.19 19.33
CA GLN A 443 -19.86 16.19 20.46
C GLN A 443 -18.47 15.83 19.97
N LEU A 444 -17.45 16.46 20.59
CA LEU A 444 -16.07 16.08 20.35
C LEU A 444 -15.91 14.60 20.72
N PRO A 445 -15.25 13.78 19.88
CA PRO A 445 -15.03 12.37 20.19
C PRO A 445 -14.36 12.14 21.54
N GLY A 446 -13.46 13.05 21.95
CA GLY A 446 -12.67 12.95 23.16
C GLY A 446 -11.37 12.17 22.95
N PHE A 447 -10.69 12.42 21.82
CA PHE A 447 -9.38 11.84 21.53
C PHE A 447 -8.31 12.33 22.51
N SER A 448 -7.31 11.48 22.78
CA SER A 448 -6.15 11.78 23.62
C SER A 448 -5.26 12.89 23.02
N ALA A 449 -4.80 12.71 21.77
CA ALA A 449 -3.99 13.71 21.07
C ALA A 449 -4.09 13.56 19.54
N ALA A 450 -5.28 13.83 18.98
CA ALA A 450 -5.59 13.56 17.58
C ALA A 450 -4.67 14.26 16.56
N ALA A 451 -4.22 15.49 16.84
CA ALA A 451 -3.27 16.22 15.99
C ALA A 451 -1.89 15.55 15.87
N ALA A 452 -1.54 14.70 16.85
CA ALA A 452 -0.31 13.90 16.88
C ALA A 452 -0.53 12.46 16.39
N GLY A 453 -1.73 12.12 15.90
CA GLY A 453 -2.09 10.78 15.44
C GLY A 453 -2.54 9.81 16.54
N ASP A 454 -2.70 10.28 17.79
CA ASP A 454 -3.24 9.48 18.88
C ASP A 454 -4.77 9.65 18.97
N PHE A 455 -5.47 8.64 18.47
CA PHE A 455 -6.93 8.58 18.41
C PHE A 455 -7.55 7.72 19.52
N HIS A 456 -6.77 7.30 20.51
CA HIS A 456 -7.31 6.66 21.70
C HIS A 456 -8.26 7.60 22.45
N ALA A 457 -9.22 7.04 23.18
CA ALA A 457 -10.02 7.80 24.12
C ALA A 457 -9.13 8.44 25.19
N LEU A 458 -9.33 9.72 25.46
CA LEU A 458 -8.63 10.42 26.54
C LEU A 458 -8.87 9.72 27.88
N ASP A 459 -10.11 9.32 28.13
CA ASP A 459 -10.52 8.54 29.29
C ASP A 459 -11.90 7.89 29.04
N ALA A 460 -12.42 7.17 30.04
CA ALA A 460 -13.72 6.49 29.98
C ALA A 460 -14.94 7.39 29.81
N SER A 461 -14.78 8.72 29.93
CA SER A 461 -15.86 9.70 29.75
C SER A 461 -15.88 10.33 28.35
N ALA A 462 -14.91 10.00 27.49
CA ALA A 462 -14.89 10.45 26.11
C ALA A 462 -16.19 10.07 25.38
N ALA A 463 -16.75 10.98 24.59
CA ALA A 463 -18.10 10.83 24.00
C ALA A 463 -18.21 9.70 22.96
N MET A 464 -17.07 9.20 22.48
CA MET A 464 -17.01 8.06 21.59
C MET A 464 -17.08 6.70 22.31
N VAL A 465 -16.74 6.66 23.61
CA VAL A 465 -16.75 5.43 24.41
C VAL A 465 -18.17 4.91 24.57
N ASP A 466 -18.37 3.61 24.38
CA ASP A 466 -19.64 2.89 24.53
C ASP A 466 -20.80 3.50 23.69
N GLY A 467 -20.47 4.30 22.66
CA GLY A 467 -21.44 5.09 21.89
C GLY A 467 -22.11 4.34 20.74
N GLY A 468 -21.56 3.20 20.36
CA GLY A 468 -21.92 2.45 19.17
C GLY A 468 -23.00 1.39 19.36
N ASP A 469 -23.23 0.62 18.30
CA ASP A 469 -24.00 -0.63 18.30
C ASP A 469 -23.26 -1.72 17.52
N PRO A 470 -23.32 -2.98 17.98
CA PRO A 470 -22.60 -4.08 17.34
C PRO A 470 -23.18 -4.53 16.01
N ALA A 471 -24.41 -4.12 15.66
CA ALA A 471 -25.03 -4.55 14.42
C ALA A 471 -24.48 -3.81 13.20
N SER A 472 -23.96 -2.58 13.41
CA SER A 472 -23.37 -1.78 12.33
C SER A 472 -21.89 -1.43 12.53
N ALA A 473 -21.34 -1.54 13.74
CA ALA A 473 -19.89 -1.40 13.97
C ALA A 473 -19.06 -2.53 13.33
N SER A 474 -17.78 -2.28 13.06
CA SER A 474 -16.81 -3.32 12.70
C SER A 474 -16.66 -4.32 13.86
N PRO A 475 -16.54 -5.64 13.61
CA PRO A 475 -16.39 -6.62 14.70
C PRO A 475 -15.07 -6.47 15.47
N ILE A 476 -14.04 -5.89 14.82
CA ILE A 476 -12.73 -5.66 15.40
C ILE A 476 -12.34 -4.17 15.31
N ASP A 477 -11.49 -3.71 16.20
CA ASP A 477 -10.86 -2.39 16.13
C ASP A 477 -9.60 -2.39 15.25
N ARG A 478 -8.99 -1.21 15.08
CA ARG A 478 -7.75 -1.02 14.32
C ARG A 478 -6.58 -1.88 14.83
N LEU A 479 -6.56 -2.20 16.13
CA LEU A 479 -5.53 -3.00 16.76
C LEU A 479 -5.78 -4.51 16.61
N GLY A 480 -6.82 -4.89 15.85
CA GLY A 480 -7.17 -6.28 15.54
C GLY A 480 -7.89 -6.98 16.68
N GLN A 481 -8.58 -6.24 17.53
CA GLN A 481 -9.17 -6.74 18.76
C GLN A 481 -10.68 -6.67 18.71
N ASP A 482 -11.36 -7.63 19.35
CA ASP A 482 -12.83 -7.64 19.41
C ASP A 482 -13.38 -6.40 20.12
N ARG A 483 -14.49 -5.87 19.59
CA ARG A 483 -15.20 -4.75 20.21
C ARG A 483 -16.19 -5.22 21.29
N PRO A 484 -16.17 -4.66 22.51
CA PRO A 484 -17.15 -4.94 23.55
C PRO A 484 -18.56 -4.44 23.18
N LEU A 485 -19.53 -4.72 24.06
CA LEU A 485 -20.92 -4.29 23.91
C LEU A 485 -21.30 -3.29 25.02
N PRO A 486 -21.69 -2.05 24.68
CA PRO A 486 -21.66 -1.43 23.35
C PRO A 486 -20.22 -1.17 22.84
N PRO A 487 -19.98 -1.12 21.52
CA PRO A 487 -18.67 -0.79 20.96
C PRO A 487 -18.41 0.72 20.99
N ASP A 488 -17.16 1.11 20.94
CA ASP A 488 -16.76 2.51 20.77
C ASP A 488 -17.00 3.01 19.33
N ILE A 489 -17.24 4.31 19.21
CA ILE A 489 -17.26 5.03 17.93
C ILE A 489 -15.81 5.38 17.55
N GLY A 490 -15.46 5.27 16.26
CA GLY A 490 -14.10 5.48 15.78
C GLY A 490 -13.28 4.19 15.68
N ALA A 491 -11.99 4.34 15.37
CA ALA A 491 -11.11 3.27 14.94
C ALA A 491 -10.60 2.35 16.06
N GLU A 492 -10.60 2.80 17.30
CA GLU A 492 -9.97 2.11 18.43
C GLU A 492 -10.95 1.98 19.59
N GLU A 493 -10.88 0.85 20.30
CA GLU A 493 -11.63 0.64 21.54
C GLU A 493 -10.88 1.19 22.75
N TRP A 494 -11.63 1.76 23.68
CA TRP A 494 -11.16 2.08 25.00
C TRP A 494 -11.02 0.83 25.87
N ARG A 495 -9.91 0.71 26.59
CA ARG A 495 -9.54 -0.49 27.36
C ARG A 495 -9.26 -0.23 28.83
N GLY A 496 -9.60 0.94 29.35
CA GLY A 496 -9.06 1.35 30.65
C GLY A 496 -7.57 1.66 30.56
N GLU A 497 -7.00 2.30 31.59
CA GLU A 497 -5.57 2.13 31.82
C GLU A 497 -5.38 0.64 32.06
N ALA A 498 -5.05 -0.11 31.00
CA ALA A 498 -4.46 -1.41 31.16
C ALA A 498 -3.21 -1.12 32.00
N LEU A 499 -3.31 -1.37 33.31
CA LEU A 499 -2.18 -1.63 34.18
C LEU A 499 -1.15 -2.28 33.31
N LEU A 500 -0.03 -1.59 33.11
CA LEU A 500 1.13 -2.09 32.40
C LEU A 500 1.28 -3.57 32.77
N ALA A 501 0.80 -4.43 31.88
CA ALA A 501 1.28 -5.77 31.74
C ALA A 501 2.35 -5.61 30.66
N ASP A 502 3.38 -4.84 31.02
CA ASP A 502 4.71 -5.01 30.48
C ASP A 502 4.95 -6.52 30.47
N GLY A 503 4.88 -7.11 29.27
CA GLY A 503 4.89 -8.54 29.00
C GLY A 503 6.22 -9.22 29.35
N PHE A 504 6.65 -9.08 30.60
CA PHE A 504 7.86 -9.61 31.20
C PHE A 504 7.58 -10.63 32.31
N GLU A 505 6.38 -11.23 32.36
CA GLU A 505 6.12 -12.38 33.23
C GLU A 505 5.78 -13.66 32.42
N GLY A 506 6.84 -14.44 32.14
CA GLY A 506 6.81 -15.91 32.29
C GLY A 506 6.59 -16.80 31.07
N SER A 507 7.65 -17.10 30.30
CA SER A 507 8.32 -18.42 30.21
C SER A 507 9.21 -18.53 28.97
#